data_AF-A0A920TLQ0-F1
#
_entry.id   AF-A0A920TLQ0-F1
#
_cell.length_a   1.000
_cell.length_b   1.000
_cell.length_c   1.000
_cell.angle_alpha   90.00
_cell.angle_beta   90.00
_cell.angle_gamma   90.00
#
_symmetry.space_group_name_H-M   'P 1'
#
loop_
_entity.id
_entity.type
_entity.pdbx_description
1 polymer ?
#
loop_
_entity_poly.entity_id
_entity_poly.type
_entity_poly.pdbx_seq_one_letter_code
_entity_poly.pdbx_strand_id
1 'polypeptide(L)'
;MYLSLQAQKEIEKKLNKNIKVIDLKWLSDINLQNLLKAIGTCAKVLIVDECRKKGCHGEGLIADMASVSNKRLTIKLHAAEEVLFRWAKRQQLPCLARKV
;
A
#
# COMPACT_ATOMS: atom_id res chain seq x y z
N MET A 1 3.65 -2.18 -9.66
CA MET A 1 2.85 -3.35 -10.09
C MET A 1 3.55 -4.71 -9.91
N TYR A 2 4.80 -4.91 -10.37
CA TYR A 2 5.48 -6.23 -10.31
C TYR A 2 5.54 -6.85 -8.90
N LEU A 3 5.99 -6.08 -7.90
CA LEU A 3 6.07 -6.55 -6.50
C LEU A 3 4.70 -6.89 -5.90
N SER A 4 3.66 -6.14 -6.26
CA SER A 4 2.29 -6.38 -5.81
C SER A 4 1.74 -7.71 -6.35
N LEU A 5 2.08 -8.09 -7.58
CA LEU A 5 1.70 -9.37 -8.18
C LEU A 5 2.45 -10.56 -7.57
N GLN A 6 3.73 -10.37 -7.20
CA GLN A 6 4.48 -11.39 -6.46
C GLN A 6 3.87 -11.61 -5.07
N ALA A 7 3.61 -10.51 -4.36
CA ALA A 7 2.98 -10.54 -3.04
C ALA A 7 1.58 -11.18 -3.10
N GLN A 8 0.79 -10.87 -4.13
CA GLN A 8 -0.52 -11.50 -4.35
C GLN A 8 -0.41 -13.02 -4.31
N LYS A 9 0.47 -13.61 -5.13
CA LYS A 9 0.63 -15.08 -5.20
C LYS A 9 0.99 -15.69 -3.85
N GLU A 10 1.86 -15.05 -3.08
CA GLU A 10 2.25 -15.54 -1.76
C GLU A 10 1.13 -15.42 -0.72
N ILE A 11 0.41 -14.30 -0.73
CA ILE A 11 -0.67 -14.02 0.21
C ILE A 11 -1.88 -14.91 -0.11
N GLU A 12 -2.21 -15.11 -1.38
CA GLU A 12 -3.27 -16.03 -1.82
C GLU A 12 -2.97 -17.47 -1.38
N LYS A 13 -1.73 -17.94 -1.50
CA LYS A 13 -1.31 -19.26 -0.99
C LYS A 13 -1.46 -19.38 0.52
N LYS A 14 -1.15 -18.34 1.29
CA LYS A 14 -1.20 -18.35 2.77
C LYS A 14 -2.62 -18.23 3.32
N LEU A 15 -3.43 -17.35 2.74
CA LEU A 15 -4.77 -17.01 3.25
C LEU A 15 -5.90 -17.74 2.53
N ASN A 16 -5.61 -18.43 1.42
CA ASN A 16 -6.55 -19.15 0.56
C ASN A 16 -7.77 -18.28 0.16
N LYS A 17 -7.52 -17.00 -0.10
CA LYS A 17 -8.51 -15.98 -0.47
C LYS A 17 -8.06 -15.29 -1.72
N ASN A 18 -8.99 -15.02 -2.63
CA ASN A 18 -8.73 -14.27 -3.86
C ASN A 18 -8.44 -12.79 -3.52
N ILE A 19 -7.36 -12.25 -4.08
CA ILE A 19 -6.98 -10.85 -3.88
C ILE A 19 -7.13 -10.12 -5.21
N LYS A 20 -7.79 -8.96 -5.16
CA LYS A 20 -7.89 -8.07 -6.32
C LYS A 20 -6.78 -7.03 -6.24
N VAL A 21 -5.91 -7.01 -7.26
CA VAL A 21 -4.89 -5.98 -7.42
C VAL A 21 -5.43 -4.90 -8.36
N ILE A 22 -5.43 -3.65 -7.90
CA ILE A 22 -5.85 -2.48 -8.68
C ILE A 22 -4.63 -1.57 -8.82
N ASP A 23 -4.27 -1.24 -10.05
CA ASP A 23 -3.19 -0.29 -10.34
C ASP A 23 -3.76 1.12 -10.52
N LEU A 24 -3.36 2.03 -9.63
CA LEU A 24 -3.75 3.43 -9.65
C LEU A 24 -2.65 4.19 -10.38
N LYS A 25 -2.78 4.28 -11.71
CA LYS A 25 -1.82 5.01 -12.55
C LYS A 25 -1.68 6.45 -12.02
N TRP A 26 -0.45 6.86 -11.72
CA TRP A 26 -0.15 8.03 -10.87
C TRP A 26 -0.12 9.39 -11.61
N LEU A 27 -0.37 9.40 -12.92
CA LEU A 27 -0.26 10.60 -13.77
C LEU A 27 -1.62 11.23 -14.10
N SER A 28 -2.69 10.88 -13.40
CA SER A 28 -4.05 11.33 -13.74
C SER A 28 -4.93 11.46 -12.50
N ASP A 29 -5.95 12.33 -12.59
CA ASP A 29 -6.97 12.46 -11.55
C ASP A 29 -7.59 11.10 -11.21
N ILE A 30 -7.52 10.74 -9.95
CA ILE A 30 -8.04 9.45 -9.48
C ILE A 30 -9.57 9.55 -9.46
N ASN A 31 -10.24 8.82 -10.35
CA ASN A 31 -11.69 8.73 -10.33
C ASN A 31 -12.15 7.84 -9.16
N LEU A 32 -12.47 8.50 -8.04
CA LEU A 32 -12.84 7.84 -6.80
C LEU A 32 -14.11 6.98 -6.92
N GLN A 33 -15.09 7.39 -7.73
CA GLN A 33 -16.31 6.59 -7.93
C GLN A 33 -16.03 5.28 -8.66
N ASN A 34 -15.19 5.32 -9.70
CA ASN A 34 -14.78 4.12 -10.41
C ASN A 34 -13.92 3.21 -9.52
N LEU A 35 -13.07 3.80 -8.68
CA LEU A 35 -12.31 3.04 -7.69
C LEU A 35 -13.22 2.33 -6.67
N LEU A 36 -14.23 3.03 -6.13
CA LEU A 36 -15.20 2.43 -5.21
C LEU A 36 -16.01 1.31 -5.87
N LYS A 37 -16.41 1.48 -7.14
CA LYS A 37 -17.02 0.40 -7.93
C LYS A 37 -16.07 -0.79 -8.12
N ALA A 38 -14.79 -0.54 -8.38
CA ALA A 38 -13.79 -1.58 -8.55
C ALA A 38 -13.50 -2.34 -7.24
N ILE A 39 -13.52 -1.65 -6.09
CA ILE A 39 -13.41 -2.26 -4.75
C ILE A 39 -14.67 -3.08 -4.42
N GLY A 40 -15.86 -2.59 -4.80
CA GLY A 40 -17.11 -3.32 -4.73
C GLY A 40 -17.52 -3.71 -3.29
N THR A 41 -17.40 -5.02 -2.98
CA THR A 41 -17.79 -5.62 -1.69
C THR A 41 -16.61 -5.89 -0.76
N CYS A 42 -15.37 -5.56 -1.16
CA CYS A 42 -14.19 -5.78 -0.33
C CYS A 42 -14.22 -4.92 0.94
N ALA A 43 -14.24 -5.55 2.11
CA ALA A 43 -14.22 -4.85 3.41
C ALA A 43 -12.81 -4.43 3.85
N LYS A 44 -11.76 -5.06 3.31
CA LYS A 44 -10.35 -4.80 3.64
C LYS A 44 -9.63 -4.32 2.39
N VAL A 45 -9.02 -3.14 2.47
CA VAL A 45 -8.26 -2.53 1.38
C VAL A 45 -6.83 -2.28 1.87
N LEU A 46 -5.85 -2.74 1.09
CA LEU A 46 -4.44 -2.48 1.33
C LEU A 46 -3.93 -1.56 0.23
N ILE A 47 -3.54 -0.34 0.60
CA ILE A 47 -2.89 0.61 -0.30
C ILE A 47 -1.39 0.40 -0.12
N VAL A 48 -0.69 0.19 -1.23
CA VAL A 48 0.77 0.03 -1.27
C VAL A 48 1.33 1.19 -2.06
N ASP A 49 2.19 1.97 -1.43
CA ASP A 49 2.88 3.09 -2.05
C ASP A 49 4.39 2.95 -1.75
N GLU A 50 5.24 3.23 -2.73
CA GLU A 50 6.69 3.27 -2.51
C GLU A 50 7.11 4.56 -1.78
N CYS A 51 6.24 5.57 -1.80
CA CYS A 51 6.52 6.87 -1.21
C CYS A 51 6.58 6.82 0.32
N ARG A 52 6.92 7.97 0.92
CA ARG A 52 6.91 8.16 2.36
C ARG A 52 5.49 7.99 2.90
N LYS A 53 5.37 7.58 4.17
CA LYS A 53 4.07 7.40 4.81
C LYS A 53 3.27 8.70 4.98
N LYS A 54 3.93 9.85 5.13
CA LYS A 54 3.30 11.16 5.25
C LYS A 54 3.47 11.98 3.97
N GLY A 55 2.44 12.73 3.60
CA GLY A 55 2.47 13.61 2.42
C GLY A 55 2.52 12.85 1.10
N CYS A 56 2.11 11.58 1.08
CA CYS A 56 1.97 10.81 -0.14
C CYS A 56 0.55 10.87 -0.68
N HIS A 57 0.41 10.60 -1.99
CA HIS A 57 -0.90 10.47 -2.63
C HIS A 57 -1.75 9.36 -1.99
N GLY A 58 -1.12 8.33 -1.43
CA GLY A 58 -1.83 7.29 -0.67
C GLY A 58 -2.56 7.81 0.57
N GLU A 59 -2.05 8.84 1.24
CA GLU A 59 -2.72 9.48 2.39
C GLU A 59 -3.97 10.26 1.95
N GLY A 60 -3.83 11.07 0.89
CA GLY A 60 -4.97 11.78 0.30
C GLY A 60 -6.07 10.83 -0.17
N LEU A 61 -5.69 9.71 -0.80
CA LEU A 61 -6.65 8.69 -1.22
C LEU A 61 -7.43 8.07 -0.05
N ILE A 62 -6.78 7.88 1.10
CA ILE A 62 -7.46 7.36 2.30
C ILE A 62 -8.47 8.38 2.82
N ALA A 63 -8.11 9.66 2.85
CA ALA A 63 -9.00 10.73 3.27
C ALA A 63 -10.22 10.86 2.32
N ASP A 64 -9.97 10.81 1.01
CA ASP A 64 -11.01 10.85 -0.02
C ASP A 64 -11.95 9.64 0.09
N MET A 65 -11.40 8.44 0.27
CA MET A 65 -12.21 7.24 0.47
C MET A 65 -13.02 7.31 1.77
N ALA A 66 -12.47 7.86 2.85
CA ALA A 66 -13.16 8.02 4.12
C ALA A 66 -14.32 9.04 4.03
N SER A 67 -14.17 10.10 3.23
CA SER A 67 -15.21 11.12 3.06
C SER A 67 -16.37 10.65 2.19
N VAL A 68 -16.10 9.81 1.18
CA VAL A 68 -17.12 9.34 0.21
C VAL A 68 -17.74 7.99 0.58
N SER A 69 -17.03 7.13 1.32
CA SER A 69 -17.56 5.80 1.62
C SER A 69 -18.46 5.78 2.87
N ASN A 70 -19.71 5.37 2.68
CA ASN A 70 -20.66 5.13 3.78
C ASN A 70 -20.51 3.71 4.39
N LYS A 71 -19.50 2.95 3.95
CA LYS A 71 -19.21 1.57 4.37
C LYS A 71 -18.05 1.57 5.36
N ARG A 72 -18.10 0.68 6.35
CA ARG A 72 -17.00 0.47 7.31
C ARG A 72 -15.84 -0.29 6.62
N LEU A 73 -15.05 0.42 5.82
CA LEU A 73 -13.86 -0.12 5.15
C LEU A 73 -12.66 -0.09 6.11
N THR A 74 -11.97 -1.22 6.24
CA THR A 74 -10.67 -1.25 6.93
C THR A 74 -9.58 -1.00 5.90
N ILE A 75 -9.04 0.22 5.89
CA ILE A 75 -7.99 0.64 4.96
C ILE A 75 -6.64 0.67 5.70
N LYS A 76 -5.61 0.04 5.13
CA LYS A 76 -4.23 0.12 5.62
C LYS A 76 -3.32 0.67 4.53
N LEU A 77 -2.43 1.60 4.90
CA LEU A 77 -1.35 2.10 4.05
C LEU A 77 -0.05 1.36 4.39
N HIS A 78 0.53 0.70 3.40
CA HIS A 78 1.90 0.20 3.45
C HIS A 78 2.77 1.10 2.59
N ALA A 79 3.58 1.92 3.25
CA ALA A 79 4.46 2.90 2.63
C ALA A 79 5.81 2.87 3.34
N ALA A 80 6.85 3.40 2.70
CA ALA A 80 8.17 3.48 3.31
C ALA A 80 8.10 4.37 4.57
N GLU A 81 8.67 3.89 5.68
CA GLU A 81 8.92 4.74 6.85
C GLU A 81 9.85 5.88 6.43
N GLU A 82 9.58 7.09 6.92
CA GLU A 82 10.36 8.32 6.73
C GLU A 82 11.87 8.06 6.67
N VAL A 83 12.41 7.87 5.45
CA VAL A 83 13.85 7.75 5.23
C VAL A 83 14.32 8.95 4.41
N LEU A 84 14.15 10.14 4.99
CA LEU A 84 14.91 11.33 4.55
C LEU A 84 16.44 11.12 4.77
N PHE A 85 16.86 10.06 5.47
CA PHE A 85 18.27 9.89 5.87
C PHE A 85 18.74 8.42 5.94
N ARG A 86 18.39 7.54 4.98
CA ARG A 86 18.93 6.15 4.93
C ARG A 86 20.12 5.96 3.98
N TRP A 87 20.68 7.05 3.45
CA TRP A 87 22.03 7.04 2.87
C TRP A 87 23.12 7.28 3.92
N ALA A 88 22.90 8.17 4.88
CA ALA A 88 23.94 8.50 5.87
C ALA A 88 24.17 7.43 6.95
N LYS A 89 23.18 6.59 7.26
CA LYS A 89 23.38 5.48 8.23
C LYS A 89 24.07 4.25 7.65
N ARG A 90 24.32 4.19 6.33
CA ARG A 90 24.92 3.01 5.69
C ARG A 90 26.46 3.05 5.64
N GLN A 91 27.09 4.16 6.06
CA GLN A 91 28.55 4.27 6.16
C GLN A 91 29.14 3.90 7.53
N GLN A 92 28.33 3.59 8.54
CA GLN A 92 28.82 3.04 9.82
C GLN A 92 27.93 1.90 10.28
N LEU A 93 28.26 0.69 9.81
CA LEU A 93 28.59 -0.47 10.66
C LEU A 93 28.65 -1.74 9.79
N PRO A 94 29.85 -2.25 9.48
CA PRO A 94 30.02 -3.65 9.17
C PRO A 94 29.83 -4.47 10.46
N CYS A 95 29.49 -5.75 10.31
CA CYS A 95 29.47 -6.77 11.37
C CYS A 95 28.29 -6.68 12.37
N LEU A 96 27.26 -7.52 12.20
CA LEU A 96 27.02 -8.60 13.16
C LEU A 96 26.00 -9.60 12.60
N ALA A 97 26.46 -10.84 12.59
CA ALA A 97 25.79 -12.03 12.11
C ALA A 97 24.89 -12.66 13.20
N ARG A 98 24.00 -13.55 12.74
CA ARG A 98 23.37 -14.66 13.47
C ARG A 98 22.56 -14.34 14.75
N LYS A 99 21.27 -14.66 14.68
CA LYS A 99 20.55 -15.32 15.79
C LYS A 99 20.13 -16.72 15.31
N VAL A 100 20.80 -17.72 15.88
CA VAL A 100 20.19 -19.00 16.24
C VAL A 100 19.60 -18.79 17.63
#